data_AF-A0A3D2NF98-F1
#
_entry.id   AF-A0A3D2NF98-F1
#
_cell.length_a   1.000
_cell.length_b   1.000
_cell.length_c   1.000
_cell.angle_alpha   90.00
_cell.angle_beta   90.00
_cell.angle_gamma   90.00
#
_symmetry.space_group_name_H-M   'P 1'
#
loop_
_entity.id
_entity.type
_entity.pdbx_description
1 polymer ?
#
loop_
_entity_poly.entity_id
_entity_poly.type
_entity_poly.pdbx_seq_one_letter_code
_entity_poly.pdbx_strand_id
1 'polypeptide(L)' 'PVLFATGSKDGIIEGSKALAAATPQGRFVEIPDRHHFNAPGSRAFREAALAFLAE' A
#
# COMPACT_ATOMS: atom_id res chain seq x y z
N PRO A 1 0.40 -12.20 8.00
CA PRO A 1 0.23 -11.35 6.79
C PRO A 1 0.58 -9.88 7.07
N VAL A 2 1.16 -9.17 6.09
CA VAL A 2 1.47 -7.72 6.18
C VAL A 2 1.04 -7.03 4.88
N LEU A 3 0.29 -5.93 4.98
CA LEU A 3 -0.12 -5.12 3.83
C LEU A 3 0.73 -3.86 3.72
N PHE A 4 1.39 -3.68 2.58
CA PHE A 4 2.05 -2.45 2.17
C PHE A 4 1.14 -1.70 1.19
N ALA A 5 0.88 -0.42 1.44
CA ALA A 5 0.06 0.40 0.58
C ALA A 5 0.76 1.74 0.29
N THR A 6 1.07 1.99 -0.99
CA THR A 6 1.83 3.16 -1.41
C THR A 6 1.16 3.87 -2.57
N GLY A 7 1.16 5.20 -2.55
CA GLY A 7 0.58 6.00 -3.64
C GLY A 7 1.39 5.92 -4.93
N SER A 8 0.73 5.89 -6.09
CA SER A 8 1.40 5.79 -7.41
C SER A 8 2.28 7.00 -7.76
N LYS A 9 2.10 8.12 -7.06
CA LYS A 9 2.91 9.35 -7.18
C LYS A 9 3.88 9.51 -6.00
N ASP A 10 4.01 8.50 -5.14
CA ASP A 10 5.01 8.50 -4.08
C ASP A 10 6.39 8.16 -4.65
N GLY A 11 7.39 9.00 -4.36
CA GLY A 11 8.76 8.81 -4.84
C GLY A 11 9.44 7.55 -4.31
N ILE A 12 8.89 6.92 -3.26
CA ILE A 12 9.45 5.69 -2.67
C ILE A 12 8.76 4.39 -3.14
N ILE A 13 7.85 4.45 -4.11
CA ILE A 13 6.99 3.30 -4.47
C ILE A 13 7.77 2.03 -4.81
N GLU A 14 8.87 2.14 -5.55
CA GLU A 14 9.70 0.98 -5.89
C GLU A 14 10.38 0.38 -4.65
N GLY A 15 10.76 1.21 -3.67
CA GLY A 15 11.25 0.74 -2.38
C GLY A 15 10.18 0.01 -1.57
N SER A 16 8.93 0.50 -1.59
CA SER A 16 7.80 -0.17 -0.96
C SER A 16 7.50 -1.54 -1.60
N LYS A 17 7.54 -1.63 -2.94
CA LYS A 17 7.37 -2.90 -3.67
C LYS A 17 8.46 -3.90 -3.30
N ALA A 18 9.72 -3.45 -3.28
CA ALA A 18 10.86 -4.30 -2.90
C ALA A 18 10.72 -4.81 -1.45
N LEU A 19 10.32 -3.94 -0.51
CA LEU A 19 10.12 -4.33 0.88
C LEU A 19 8.95 -5.31 1.04
N ALA A 20 7.85 -5.09 0.33
CA ALA A 20 6.70 -6.00 0.34
C ALA A 20 7.08 -7.40 -0.18
N ALA A 21 7.86 -7.47 -1.26
CA ALA A 21 8.36 -8.73 -1.81
C ALA A 21 9.35 -9.46 -0.88
N ALA A 22 10.16 -8.72 -0.12
CA ALA A 22 11.08 -9.29 0.85
C ALA A 22 10.41 -9.72 2.17
N THR A 23 9.21 -9.23 2.45
CA THR A 23 8.50 -9.50 3.71
C THR A 23 7.76 -10.84 3.64
N PRO A 24 7.99 -11.77 4.60
CA PRO A 24 7.20 -13.00 4.67
C PRO A 24 5.70 -12.70 4.76
N GLN A 25 4.91 -13.31 3.86
CA GLN A 25 3.47 -13.04 3.71
C GLN A 25 3.14 -11.55 3.45
N GLY A 26 4.07 -10.82 2.84
CA GLY A 26 3.90 -9.45 2.40
C GLY A 26 2.99 -9.37 1.17
N ARG A 27 2.15 -8.33 1.15
CA ARG A 27 1.28 -7.99 0.02
C ARG A 27 1.44 -6.52 -0.28
N PHE A 28 1.34 -6.15 -1.55
CA PHE A 28 1.48 -4.77 -1.99
C PHE A 28 0.21 -4.29 -2.69
N VAL A 29 -0.23 -3.09 -2.36
CA VAL A 29 -1.33 -2.37 -3.03
C VAL A 29 -0.82 -0.99 -3.45
N GLU A 30 -0.98 -0.69 -4.74
CA GLU A 30 -0.76 0.66 -5.27
C GLU A 30 -2.04 1.49 -5.13
N ILE A 31 -1.92 2.73 -4.63
CA ILE A 31 -3.05 3.66 -4.49
C ILE A 31 -3.00 4.69 -5.63
N PRO A 32 -3.92 4.65 -6.62
CA PRO A 32 -3.87 5.51 -7.78
C PRO A 32 -3.94 7.00 -7.44
N ASP A 33 -3.14 7.81 -8.13
CA ASP A 33 -3.13 9.27 -8.04
C ASP A 33 -2.87 9.83 -6.63
N ARG A 34 -2.16 9.08 -5.79
CA ARG A 34 -1.79 9.51 -4.44
C ARG A 34 -0.28 9.63 -4.28
N HIS A 35 0.15 10.60 -3.50
CA HIS A 35 1.52 10.79 -3.05
C HIS A 35 1.60 10.48 -1.55
N HIS A 36 2.81 10.51 -1.01
CA HIS A 36 3.12 10.14 0.38
C HIS A 36 2.10 10.65 1.41
N PHE A 37 1.82 11.96 1.41
CA PHE A 37 0.95 12.57 2.42
C PHE A 37 -0.56 12.30 2.26
N ASN A 38 -1.05 11.92 1.08
CA ASN A 38 -2.50 11.77 0.84
C ASN A 38 -2.95 10.33 0.57
N ALA A 39 -2.01 9.38 0.42
CA ALA A 39 -2.31 7.95 0.34
C ALA A 39 -2.99 7.42 1.63
N PRO A 40 -2.47 7.67 2.85
CA PRO A 40 -3.04 7.12 4.09
C PRO A 40 -4.46 7.63 4.39
N GLY A 41 -4.81 8.84 3.93
CA GLY A 41 -6.14 9.41 4.10
C GLY A 41 -7.16 8.96 3.04
N SER A 42 -6.71 8.28 1.98
CA SER A 42 -7.54 7.98 0.81
C SER A 42 -8.60 6.91 1.09
N ARG A 43 -9.74 7.02 0.39
CA ARG A 43 -10.79 5.99 0.41
C ARG A 43 -10.27 4.63 -0.07
N ALA A 44 -9.51 4.61 -1.16
CA ALA A 44 -8.93 3.40 -1.73
C ALA A 44 -8.03 2.66 -0.73
N PHE A 45 -7.21 3.37 0.05
CA PHE A 45 -6.44 2.76 1.13
C PHE A 45 -7.35 2.09 2.17
N ARG A 46 -8.40 2.79 2.63
CA ARG A 46 -9.34 2.25 3.62
C ARG A 46 -10.04 0.99 3.13
N GLU A 47 -10.49 0.99 1.87
CA GLU A 47 -11.13 -0.18 1.25
C GLU A 47 -10.18 -1.37 1.18
N ALA A 48 -8.92 -1.17 0.76
CA ALA A 48 -7.91 -2.21 0.74
C ALA A 48 -7.57 -2.74 2.15
N ALA A 49 -7.45 -1.86 3.14
CA ALA A 49 -7.18 -2.23 4.52
C ALA A 49 -8.33 -3.05 5.13
N LEU A 50 -9.58 -2.65 4.90
CA LEU A 50 -10.76 -3.40 5.37
C LEU A 50 -10.84 -4.78 4.73
N ALA A 51 -10.60 -4.89 3.42
CA ALA A 51 -10.59 -6.18 2.73
C ALA A 51 -9.51 -7.11 3.31
N PHE A 52 -8.30 -6.59 3.53
CA PHE A 52 -7.20 -7.35 4.12
C PHE A 52 -7.48 -7.84 5.55
N LEU A 53 -8.19 -7.05 6.36
CA LEU A 53 -8.53 -7.41 7.74
C LEU A 53 -9.70 -8.40 7.86
N ALA A 54 -10.46 -8.61 6.78
CA ALA A 54 -11.61 -9.53 6.75
C ALA A 54 -11.24 -10.96 6.32
N GLU A 55 -9.98 -11.20 5.95
CA GLU A 55 -9.43 -12.52 5.60
C GLU A 55 -8.92 -13.29 6.82
#